data_AF-A0AAC9AS24-F1
#
_entry.id   AF-A0AAC9AS24-F1
#
_cell.length_a   1.000
_cell.length_b   1.000
_cell.length_c   1.000
_cell.angle_alpha   90.00
_cell.angle_beta   90.00
_cell.angle_gamma   90.00
#
_symmetry.space_group_name_H-M   'P 1'
#
loop_
_entity.id
_entity.type
_entity.pdbx_description
1 polymer ?
#
loop_
_entity_poly.entity_id
_entity_poly.type
_entity_poly.pdbx_seq_one_letter_code
_entity_poly.pdbx_strand_id
1 'polypeptide(L)'
;MVLVAQSTVGREGLNLHEECRTVVLLHAEWNPGVVEQQIGRVDRKNSRFLKDYRAGIWRNNEATPPRIEIHCIQMEGGYDSLHWAVLKERWAALRAQLHGDVVAIQDRGHARSDPALAGLIKRLDLAAPDFHPKPTMTAQPSRRAERLLASTAKAAYPKTMKSIT
;
A
#
# COMPACT_ATOMS: atom_id res chain seq x y z
N MET A 1 22.94 -1.06 -3.94
CA MET A 1 23.58 -0.07 -3.07
C MET A 1 22.86 -0.08 -1.73
N VAL A 2 23.59 -0.03 -0.61
CA VAL A 2 23.02 0.02 0.74
C VAL A 2 23.46 1.33 1.37
N LEU A 3 22.52 2.09 1.92
CA LEU A 3 22.78 3.31 2.66
C LEU A 3 22.44 3.08 4.13
N VAL A 4 23.38 3.42 5.01
CA VAL A 4 23.15 3.42 6.45
C VAL A 4 23.07 4.87 6.91
N ALA A 5 22.00 5.22 7.60
CA ALA A 5 21.81 6.56 8.14
C ALA A 5 21.33 6.46 9.59
N GLN A 6 21.87 7.31 10.46
CA GLN A 6 21.34 7.48 11.80
C GLN A 6 20.02 8.26 11.73
N SER A 7 19.13 7.98 12.67
CA SER A 7 17.79 8.58 12.70
C SER A 7 17.76 10.10 12.72
N THR A 8 18.73 10.76 13.36
CA THR A 8 18.85 12.22 13.41
C THR A 8 19.21 12.80 12.03
N VAL A 9 20.20 12.21 11.35
CA VAL A 9 20.67 12.66 10.03
C VAL A 9 19.68 12.31 8.93
N GLY A 10 18.97 11.19 9.06
CA GLY A 10 17.87 10.81 8.15
C GLY A 10 16.73 11.84 8.09
N ARG A 11 16.64 12.75 9.07
CA ARG A 11 15.63 13.82 9.13
C ARG A 11 16.03 15.08 8.36
N GLU A 12 17.31 15.26 8.01
CA GLU A 12 17.84 16.53 7.47
C GLU A 12 17.39 16.85 6.04
N GLY A 13 16.87 15.88 5.27
CA GLY A 13 16.44 16.18 3.91
C GLY A 13 16.69 15.12 2.85
N LEU A 14 17.25 13.96 3.19
CA LEU A 14 17.67 12.97 2.19
C LEU A 14 16.52 12.54 1.26
N ASN A 15 16.79 12.51 -0.04
CA ASN A 15 15.86 12.09 -1.08
C ASN A 15 16.25 10.70 -1.57
N LEU A 16 15.67 9.65 -0.97
CA LEU A 16 16.00 8.26 -1.30
C LEU A 16 14.91 7.58 -2.14
N HIS A 17 13.75 8.21 -2.26
CA HIS A 17 12.57 7.65 -2.89
C HIS A 17 12.77 7.12 -4.31
N GLU A 18 13.63 7.72 -5.14
CA GLU A 18 13.81 7.26 -6.53
C GLU A 18 14.67 6.00 -6.66
N GLU A 19 15.53 5.73 -5.68
CA GLU A 19 16.54 4.67 -5.71
C GLU A 19 16.26 3.54 -4.72
N CYS A 20 15.58 3.85 -3.62
CA CYS A 20 15.26 2.90 -2.56
C CYS A 20 13.78 2.52 -2.59
N ARG A 21 13.50 1.25 -2.25
CA ARG A 21 12.14 0.77 -1.94
C ARG A 21 12.09 -0.13 -0.69
N THR A 22 13.24 -0.40 -0.09
CA THR A 22 13.37 -1.25 1.10
C THR A 22 13.98 -0.41 2.22
N VAL A 23 13.33 -0.42 3.38
CA VAL A 23 13.73 0.28 4.60
C VAL A 23 13.94 -0.77 5.67
N VAL A 24 15.09 -0.73 6.35
CA VAL A 24 15.36 -1.58 7.52
C VAL A 24 15.50 -0.68 8.73
N LEU A 25 14.58 -0.83 9.68
CA LEU A 25 14.59 -0.12 10.96
C LEU A 25 15.32 -1.01 11.98
N LEU A 26 16.57 -0.66 12.29
CA LEU A 26 17.40 -1.42 13.23
C LEU A 26 17.03 -1.18 14.69
N HIS A 27 16.52 0.01 15.01
CA HIS A 27 16.06 0.37 16.34
C HIS A 27 14.67 1.02 16.25
N ALA A 28 13.85 0.79 17.28
CA ALA A 28 12.58 1.47 17.41
C ALA A 28 12.82 2.94 17.82
N GLU A 29 12.18 3.88 17.15
CA GLU A 29 12.13 5.28 17.59
C GLU A 29 10.93 5.48 18.51
N TRP A 30 11.11 6.18 19.63
CA TRP A 30 10.02 6.43 20.60
C TRP A 30 8.86 7.27 20.05
N ASN A 31 9.10 8.02 18.98
CA ASN A 31 8.14 8.89 18.35
C ASN A 31 7.71 8.32 16.98
N PRO A 32 6.47 7.85 16.81
CA PRO A 32 6.01 7.31 15.52
C PRO A 32 6.05 8.33 14.39
N GLY A 33 5.89 9.63 14.67
CA GLY A 33 5.98 10.68 13.64
C GLY A 33 7.38 10.80 13.02
N VAL A 34 8.42 10.47 13.78
CA VAL A 34 9.78 10.38 13.25
C VAL A 34 9.91 9.19 12.30
N VAL A 35 9.38 8.03 12.68
CA VAL A 35 9.44 6.81 11.86
C VAL A 35 8.73 7.05 10.53
N GLU A 36 7.55 7.65 10.57
CA GLU A 36 6.79 8.06 9.39
C GLU A 36 7.57 9.03 8.51
N GLN A 37 8.24 10.02 9.11
CA GLN A 37 9.06 10.97 8.35
C GLN A 37 10.26 10.29 7.66
N GLN A 38 10.87 9.29 8.30
CA GLN A 38 11.97 8.51 7.73
C GLN A 38 11.50 7.60 6.59
N ILE A 39 10.40 6.87 6.79
CA ILE A 39 9.77 6.07 5.73
C ILE A 39 9.37 6.99 4.58
N GLY A 40 8.84 8.18 4.88
CA GLY A 40 8.51 9.21 3.92
C GLY A 40 9.71 9.79 3.16
N ARG A 41 10.96 9.38 3.41
CA ARG A 41 12.12 9.66 2.53
C ARG A 41 12.16 8.71 1.33
N VAL A 42 11.55 7.54 1.48
CA VAL A 42 11.42 6.47 0.48
C VAL A 42 10.03 6.47 -0.15
N ASP A 43 8.99 6.66 0.66
CA ASP A 43 7.60 6.77 0.19
C ASP A 43 7.26 8.22 -0.19
N ARG A 44 7.59 8.59 -1.42
CA ARG A 44 7.28 9.90 -2.01
C ARG A 44 6.69 9.76 -3.41
N LYS A 45 6.18 10.88 -3.94
CA LYS A 45 5.82 10.98 -5.36
C LYS A 45 6.99 10.54 -6.22
N ASN A 46 6.71 9.80 -7.29
CA ASN A 46 7.71 9.25 -8.21
C ASN A 46 8.72 8.30 -7.55
N SER A 47 8.36 7.65 -6.44
CA SER A 47 9.21 6.64 -5.82
C SER A 47 9.54 5.47 -6.76
N ARG A 48 10.64 4.78 -6.45
CA ARG A 48 11.13 3.60 -7.16
C ARG A 48 10.05 2.55 -7.29
N PHE A 49 9.35 2.28 -6.19
CA PHE A 49 8.20 1.37 -6.16
C PHE A 49 7.17 1.77 -7.23
N LEU A 50 6.76 3.04 -7.30
CA LEU A 50 5.76 3.50 -8.26
C LEU A 50 6.26 3.37 -9.71
N LYS A 51 7.55 3.65 -9.96
CA LYS A 51 8.18 3.46 -11.27
C LYS A 51 8.15 1.98 -11.68
N ASP A 52 8.59 1.08 -10.80
CA ASP A 52 8.60 -0.37 -11.04
C ASP A 52 7.17 -0.91 -11.22
N TYR A 53 6.21 -0.39 -10.43
CA TYR A 53 4.79 -0.74 -10.55
C TYR A 53 4.23 -0.36 -11.91
N ARG A 54 4.52 0.86 -12.39
CA ARG A 54 4.08 1.38 -13.70
C ARG A 54 4.76 0.69 -14.88
N ALA A 55 6.01 0.26 -14.73
CA ALA A 55 6.71 -0.51 -15.75
C ALA A 55 6.00 -1.85 -16.05
N GLY A 56 5.23 -2.37 -15.10
CA GLY A 56 4.29 -3.47 -15.34
C GLY A 56 4.93 -4.84 -15.55
N ILE A 57 6.26 -4.97 -15.36
CA ILE A 57 7.00 -6.23 -15.50
C ILE A 57 6.38 -7.34 -14.64
N TRP A 58 5.94 -6.99 -13.43
CA TRP A 58 5.30 -7.92 -12.50
C TRP A 58 3.98 -8.51 -13.01
N ARG A 59 3.27 -7.82 -13.91
CA ARG A 59 1.99 -8.29 -14.46
C ARG A 59 2.17 -9.46 -15.44
N ASN A 60 3.31 -9.50 -16.12
CA ASN A 60 3.58 -10.51 -17.15
C ASN A 60 4.19 -11.79 -16.57
N ASN A 61 4.77 -11.71 -15.37
CA ASN A 61 5.56 -12.80 -14.78
C ASN A 61 4.85 -13.51 -13.61
N GLU A 62 3.55 -13.27 -13.40
CA GLU A 62 2.80 -13.68 -12.19
C GLU A 62 3.51 -13.31 -10.87
N ALA A 63 4.41 -12.34 -10.93
CA ALA A 63 5.23 -11.95 -9.80
C ALA A 63 4.41 -11.05 -8.87
N THR A 64 4.77 -11.06 -7.59
CA THR A 64 4.13 -10.16 -6.62
C THR A 64 4.32 -8.70 -7.06
N PRO A 65 3.27 -7.86 -6.99
CA PRO A 65 3.42 -6.44 -7.29
C PRO A 65 4.56 -5.85 -6.45
N PRO A 66 5.40 -4.98 -7.03
CA PRO A 66 6.42 -4.28 -6.27
C PRO A 66 5.73 -3.52 -5.13
N ARG A 67 6.45 -3.34 -4.02
CA ARG A 67 5.98 -2.61 -2.85
C ARG A 67 7.14 -1.92 -2.18
N ILE A 68 6.83 -0.95 -1.34
CA ILE A 68 7.77 -0.46 -0.34
C ILE A 68 7.80 -1.51 0.78
N GLU A 69 8.99 -1.99 1.08
CA GLU A 69 9.23 -3.02 2.09
C GLU A 69 9.84 -2.36 3.33
N ILE A 70 9.17 -2.50 4.47
CA ILE A 70 9.65 -1.96 5.73
C ILE A 70 9.89 -3.15 6.65
N HIS A 71 11.16 -3.34 7.01
CA HIS A 71 11.59 -4.43 7.89
C HIS A 71 11.96 -3.83 9.24
N CYS A 72 11.21 -4.19 10.27
CA CYS A 72 11.49 -3.80 11.64
C CYS A 72 12.26 -4.93 12.32
N ILE A 73 13.50 -4.67 12.74
CA ILE A 73 14.26 -5.63 13.52
C ILE A 73 13.81 -5.53 14.97
N GLN A 74 13.45 -6.67 15.58
CA GLN A 74 13.05 -6.76 16.97
C GLN A 74 13.72 -7.97 17.61
N MET A 75 14.30 -7.76 18.78
CA MET A 75 14.77 -8.84 19.64
C MET A 75 13.65 -9.25 20.61
N GLU A 76 13.31 -10.54 20.62
CA GLU A 76 12.29 -11.08 21.52
C GLU A 76 12.79 -11.13 22.98
N GLY A 77 11.87 -11.00 23.94
CA GLY A 77 12.15 -11.23 25.38
C GLY A 77 12.91 -10.11 26.10
N GLY A 78 13.31 -9.06 25.38
CA GLY A 78 14.05 -7.92 25.94
C GLY A 78 13.29 -6.60 25.97
N TYR A 79 14.01 -5.54 26.35
CA TYR A 79 13.52 -4.16 26.34
C TYR A 79 12.95 -3.74 24.99
N ASP A 80 13.54 -4.20 23.89
CA ASP A 80 13.07 -3.94 22.53
C ASP A 80 11.64 -4.40 22.30
N SER A 81 11.22 -5.51 22.94
CA SER A 81 9.84 -5.99 22.84
C SER A 81 8.85 -5.05 23.52
N LEU A 82 9.21 -4.51 24.69
CA LEU A 82 8.41 -3.51 25.39
C LEU A 82 8.36 -2.19 24.61
N HIS A 83 9.52 -1.73 24.12
CA HIS A 83 9.62 -0.52 23.33
C HIS A 83 8.76 -0.63 22.05
N TRP A 84 8.79 -1.76 21.35
CA TRP A 84 7.92 -1.98 20.19
C TRP A 84 6.44 -2.05 20.56
N ALA A 85 6.07 -2.61 21.71
CA ALA A 85 4.69 -2.60 22.16
C ALA A 85 4.18 -1.16 22.36
N VAL A 86 4.97 -0.33 23.05
CA VAL A 86 4.67 1.10 23.28
C VAL A 86 4.62 1.88 21.96
N LEU A 87 5.57 1.63 21.04
CA LEU A 87 5.59 2.32 19.75
C LEU A 87 4.37 1.98 18.90
N LYS A 88 3.96 0.70 18.84
CA LYS A 88 2.73 0.27 18.14
C LYS A 88 1.50 0.95 18.73
N GLU A 89 1.44 1.10 20.05
CA GLU A 89 0.34 1.75 20.74
C GLU A 89 0.22 3.23 20.34
N ARG A 90 1.35 3.95 20.39
CA ARG A 90 1.43 5.36 19.99
C ARG A 90 1.14 5.55 18.51
N TRP A 91 1.58 4.62 17.66
CA TRP A 91 1.32 4.69 16.23
C TRP A 91 -0.18 4.54 15.92
N ALA A 92 -0.88 3.63 16.61
CA ALA A 92 -2.33 3.49 16.47
C ALA A 92 -3.06 4.79 16.87
N ALA A 93 -2.64 5.43 17.96
CA ALA A 93 -3.20 6.71 18.38
C ALA A 93 -2.91 7.85 17.38
N LEU A 94 -1.67 7.94 16.88
CA LEU A 94 -1.29 8.92 15.85
C LEU A 94 -2.13 8.74 14.58
N ARG A 95 -2.36 7.48 14.18
CA ARG A 95 -3.13 7.16 12.99
C ARG A 95 -4.61 7.56 13.13
N ALA A 96 -5.19 7.35 14.30
CA ALA A 96 -6.56 7.81 14.59
C ALA A 96 -6.70 9.33 14.44
N GLN A 97 -5.68 10.09 14.85
CA GLN A 97 -5.68 11.55 14.77
C GLN A 97 -5.44 12.07 13.34
N LEU A 98 -4.51 11.48 12.60
CA LEU A 98 -4.05 12.02 11.31
C LEU A 98 -4.75 11.43 10.08
N HIS A 99 -5.23 10.19 10.17
CA HIS A 99 -5.73 9.44 9.02
C HIS A 99 -7.23 9.15 9.08
N GLY A 100 -7.95 9.73 10.06
CA GLY A 100 -9.40 9.61 10.15
C GLY A 100 -9.91 8.25 10.63
N ASP A 101 -9.03 7.41 11.18
CA ASP A 101 -9.43 6.19 11.89
C ASP A 101 -10.11 6.59 13.21
N VAL A 102 -11.45 6.70 13.20
CA VAL A 102 -12.25 7.25 14.32
C VAL A 102 -12.05 6.47 15.64
N VAL A 103 -11.68 5.19 15.55
CA VAL A 103 -11.49 4.31 16.70
C VAL A 103 -10.11 3.66 16.62
N ALA A 104 -9.32 3.83 17.68
CA ALA A 104 -7.98 3.25 17.78
C ALA A 104 -8.02 1.71 17.78
N ILE A 105 -6.95 1.08 17.32
CA ILE A 105 -6.85 -0.38 17.20
C ILE A 105 -7.02 -1.08 18.56
N GLN A 106 -6.55 -0.47 19.66
CA GLN A 106 -6.72 -1.06 20.99
C GLN A 106 -8.19 -1.16 21.39
N ASP A 107 -8.97 -0.10 21.18
CA ASP A 107 -10.39 -0.06 21.51
C ASP A 107 -11.19 -1.09 20.70
N ARG A 108 -10.81 -1.30 19.43
CA ARG A 108 -11.34 -2.40 18.62
C ARG A 108 -10.98 -3.78 19.18
N GLY A 109 -9.83 -3.92 19.85
CA GLY A 109 -9.44 -5.12 20.59
C GLY A 109 -10.32 -5.35 21.83
N HIS A 110 -10.51 -4.30 22.65
CA HIS A 110 -11.35 -4.34 23.85
C HIS A 110 -12.82 -4.66 23.55
N ALA A 111 -13.32 -4.22 22.41
CA ALA A 111 -14.68 -4.51 21.95
C ALA A 111 -14.98 -6.00 21.76
N ARG A 112 -13.95 -6.87 21.66
CA ARG A 112 -14.16 -8.33 21.61
C ARG A 112 -14.73 -8.89 22.91
N SER A 113 -14.42 -8.25 24.03
CA SER A 113 -14.86 -8.63 25.38
C SER A 113 -15.95 -7.72 25.95
N ASP A 114 -16.24 -6.58 25.30
CA ASP A 114 -17.25 -5.61 25.73
C ASP A 114 -18.31 -5.39 24.62
N PRO A 115 -19.51 -6.00 24.76
CA PRO A 115 -20.60 -5.84 23.80
C PRO A 115 -21.12 -4.40 23.66
N ALA A 116 -21.06 -3.59 24.72
CA ALA A 116 -21.51 -2.21 24.68
C ALA A 116 -20.55 -1.34 23.85
N LEU A 117 -19.24 -1.52 24.08
CA LEU A 117 -18.20 -0.90 23.26
C LEU A 117 -18.28 -1.35 21.80
N ALA A 118 -18.50 -2.64 21.53
CA ALA A 118 -18.70 -3.14 20.17
C ALA A 118 -19.87 -2.47 19.46
N GLY A 119 -20.99 -2.26 20.17
CA GLY A 119 -22.15 -1.53 19.64
C GLY A 119 -21.84 -0.07 19.29
N LEU A 120 -21.04 0.62 20.10
CA LEU A 120 -20.59 1.98 19.84
C LEU A 120 -19.66 2.06 18.63
N ILE A 121 -18.66 1.18 18.54
CA ILE A 121 -17.74 1.12 17.40
C ILE A 121 -18.51 0.87 16.10
N LYS A 122 -19.47 -0.05 16.10
CA LYS A 122 -20.30 -0.32 14.91
C LYS A 122 -21.07 0.91 14.46
N ARG A 123 -21.59 1.72 15.39
CA ARG A 123 -22.28 2.98 15.07
C ARG A 123 -21.33 4.02 14.48
N LEU A 124 -20.12 4.13 15.03
CA LEU A 124 -19.09 5.03 14.52
C LEU A 124 -18.64 4.63 13.11
N ASP A 125 -18.39 3.34 12.87
CA ASP A 125 -17.97 2.84 11.55
C ASP A 125 -19.04 3.09 10.47
N LEU A 126 -20.33 2.98 10.81
CA LEU A 126 -21.43 3.30 9.88
C LEU A 126 -21.55 4.80 9.58
N ALA A 127 -21.13 5.66 10.52
CA ALA A 127 -21.18 7.11 10.35
C ALA A 127 -19.89 7.68 9.74
N ALA A 128 -18.78 6.92 9.77
CA ALA A 128 -17.51 7.34 9.24
C ALA A 128 -17.53 7.43 7.70
N PRO A 129 -16.92 8.46 7.10
CA PRO A 129 -16.79 8.55 5.65
C PRO A 129 -15.88 7.43 5.11
N ASP A 130 -16.32 6.75 4.06
CA ASP A 130 -15.52 5.76 3.34
C ASP A 130 -14.66 6.44 2.26
N PHE A 131 -13.35 6.46 2.47
CA PHE A 131 -12.36 6.99 1.54
C PHE A 131 -11.69 5.91 0.68
N HIS A 132 -12.06 4.65 0.83
CA HIS A 132 -11.50 3.60 -0.01
C HIS A 132 -11.95 3.79 -1.47
N PRO A 133 -11.07 3.54 -2.44
CA PRO A 133 -11.47 3.58 -3.83
C PRO A 133 -12.57 2.53 -4.04
N LYS A 134 -13.75 2.98 -4.46
CA LYS A 134 -14.84 2.06 -4.78
C LYS A 134 -14.33 1.08 -5.84
N PRO A 135 -14.54 -0.24 -5.66
CA PRO A 135 -14.16 -1.19 -6.68
C PRO A 135 -14.80 -0.74 -7.98
N THR A 136 -13.96 -0.45 -8.97
CA THR A 136 -14.45 -0.06 -10.30
C THR A 136 -15.23 -1.26 -10.82
N MET A 137 -16.55 -1.12 -10.89
CA MET A 137 -17.42 -2.06 -11.58
C MET A 137 -16.83 -2.23 -12.99
N THR A 138 -16.27 -3.42 -13.23
CA THR A 138 -15.85 -3.96 -14.53
C THR A 138 -15.35 -2.94 -15.55
N ALA A 139 -14.03 -2.87 -15.73
CA ALA A 139 -13.46 -2.29 -16.94
C ALA A 139 -14.11 -2.96 -18.16
N GLN A 140 -15.05 -2.27 -18.81
CA GLN A 140 -15.50 -2.62 -20.14
C GLN A 140 -14.25 -2.76 -21.01
N PRO A 141 -14.13 -3.82 -21.82
CA PRO A 141 -12.95 -4.02 -22.64
C PRO A 141 -12.73 -2.76 -23.47
N SER A 142 -11.53 -2.18 -23.34
CA SER A 142 -11.19 -0.97 -24.08
C SER A 142 -11.53 -1.15 -25.56
N ARG A 143 -12.07 -0.12 -26.23
CA ARG A 143 -12.42 -0.14 -27.67
C ARG A 143 -11.29 -0.64 -28.60
N ARG A 144 -10.05 -0.73 -28.09
CA ARG A 144 -8.89 -1.33 -28.76
C ARG A 144 -8.97 -2.86 -28.86
N ALA A 145 -9.48 -3.54 -27.84
CA ALA A 145 -9.73 -4.99 -27.85
C ALA A 145 -10.88 -5.35 -28.80
N GLU A 146 -11.94 -4.54 -28.84
CA GLU A 146 -13.04 -4.69 -29.80
C GLU A 146 -12.58 -4.53 -31.26
N ARG A 147 -11.66 -3.59 -31.54
CA ARG A 147 -11.09 -3.45 -32.90
C ARG A 147 -10.20 -4.63 -33.32
N LEU A 148 -9.45 -5.21 -32.39
CA LEU A 148 -8.61 -6.37 -32.67
C LEU A 148 -9.46 -7.61 -33.00
N LEU A 149 -10.52 -7.87 -32.21
CA LEU A 149 -11.48 -8.95 -32.46
C LEU A 149 -12.28 -8.75 -33.77
N ALA A 150 -12.66 -7.51 -34.10
CA ALA A 150 -13.32 -7.21 -35.37
C ALA A 150 -12.37 -7.35 -36.59
N SER A 151 -11.06 -7.16 -36.40
CA SER A 151 -10.07 -7.33 -37.46
C SER A 151 -9.77 -8.80 -37.76
N THR A 152 -9.75 -9.66 -36.73
CA THR A 152 -9.53 -11.11 -36.90
C THR A 152 -10.76 -11.79 -37.50
N ALA A 153 -11.98 -11.34 -37.18
CA ALA A 153 -13.20 -11.84 -37.80
C ALA A 153 -13.29 -11.51 -39.31
N LYS A 154 -12.71 -10.40 -39.76
CA LYS A 154 -12.71 -9.99 -41.19
C LYS A 154 -11.72 -10.77 -42.06
N ALA A 155 -10.74 -11.44 -41.45
CA ALA A 155 -9.75 -12.26 -42.15
C ALA A 155 -10.24 -13.71 -42.40
N ALA A 156 -11.34 -14.14 -41.78
CA ALA A 156 -11.80 -15.53 -41.79
C ALA A 156 -12.90 -15.86 -42.83
N TYR A 157 -13.27 -14.92 -43.72
CA TYR A 157 -14.22 -15.18 -44.81
C TYR A 157 -13.57 -14.95 -46.19
N PRO A 158 -13.13 -16.00 -46.91
CA PRO A 158 -12.81 -15.85 -48.32
C PRO A 158 -14.11 -15.64 -49.11
N LYS A 159 -14.18 -14.55 -49.89
CA LYS A 159 -15.28 -14.31 -50.82
C LYS A 159 -15.35 -15.45 -51.83
N THR A 160 -16.48 -16.15 -51.81
CA THR A 160 -16.89 -17.19 -52.74
C THR A 160 -16.85 -16.71 -54.20
N MET A 161 -16.43 -17.63 -55.07
CA MET A 161 -16.47 -17.67 -56.52
C MET A 161 -17.38 -16.65 -57.23
N LYS A 162 -16.79 -15.85 -58.12
CA LYS A 162 -17.49 -15.34 -59.30
C LYS A 162 -17.32 -16.33 -60.44
N SER A 163 -18.47 -16.82 -60.91
CA SER A 163 -18.71 -17.43 -62.22
C SER A 163 -18.02 -16.63 -63.34
N ILE A 164 -17.30 -17.32 -64.22
CA ILE A 164 -16.99 -16.86 -65.57
C ILE A 164 -17.19 -18.06 -66.50
N THR A 165 -17.89 -17.74 -67.59
CA THR A 165 -18.36 -18.52 -68.74
C THR A 165 -17.37 -19.52 -69.31
#